data_AF-A0A1H5DPM6-F1
#
_entry.id   AF-A0A1H5DPM6-F1
#
_cell.length_a   1.000
_cell.length_b   1.000
_cell.length_c   1.000
_cell.angle_alpha   90.00
_cell.angle_beta   90.00
_cell.angle_gamma   90.00
#
_symmetry.space_group_name_H-M   'P 1'
#
loop_
_entity.id
_entity.type
_entity.pdbx_description
1 polymer ?
#
loop_
_entity_poly.entity_id
_entity_poly.type
_entity_poly.pdbx_seq_one_letter_code
_entity_poly.pdbx_strand_id
1 'polypeptide(L)'
;MTAEVFEHPALSSAAAELAELRAAAGRLGVPDPVAALRHLDCAPASIRTSAAAVDTGALAVTSAQAEFRAGVERAENGGSTEAFGTWADTVDGQYAAAARAAAETAALGARIADRLDELATAAAAEVSALASAASAAATAVLAGDRSAEVVSEVSTACTAVVRAVSAKIASLPSLAAELEPLTAPAVELS
;
A
#
# COMPACT_ATOMS: atom_id res chain seq x y z
N MET A 1 -8.01 20.37 -19.86
CA MET A 1 -7.27 19.16 -19.44
C MET A 1 -7.72 18.81 -18.04
N THR A 2 -8.36 17.66 -17.84
CA THR A 2 -8.67 17.13 -16.51
C THR A 2 -7.37 16.64 -15.91
N ALA A 3 -6.97 17.17 -14.75
CA ALA A 3 -5.84 16.61 -14.00
C ALA A 3 -6.14 15.14 -13.69
N GLU A 4 -5.21 14.24 -14.01
CA GLU A 4 -5.35 12.85 -13.58
C GLU A 4 -5.21 12.80 -12.05
N VAL A 5 -6.18 12.18 -11.40
CA VAL A 5 -6.22 12.08 -9.93
C VAL A 5 -5.66 10.71 -9.57
N PHE A 6 -4.53 10.71 -8.87
CA PHE A 6 -3.96 9.52 -8.23
C PHE A 6 -4.30 9.56 -6.74
N GLU A 7 -4.49 8.41 -6.12
CA GLU A 7 -4.65 8.32 -4.68
C GLU A 7 -3.35 8.71 -3.96
N HIS A 8 -2.21 8.38 -4.56
CA HIS A 8 -0.91 8.79 -4.03
C HIS A 8 -0.50 10.21 -4.49
N PRO A 9 -0.23 11.16 -3.57
CA PRO A 9 0.09 12.54 -3.94
C PRO A 9 1.37 12.66 -4.77
N ALA A 10 2.40 11.85 -4.50
CA ALA A 10 3.63 11.85 -5.29
C ALA A 10 3.40 11.42 -6.75
N LEU A 11 2.47 10.48 -7.00
CA LEU A 11 2.13 10.04 -8.35
C LEU A 11 1.32 11.11 -9.09
N SER A 12 0.45 11.84 -8.38
CA SER A 12 -0.24 13.01 -8.93
C SER A 12 0.75 14.08 -9.40
N SER A 13 1.77 14.40 -8.59
CA SER A 13 2.83 15.34 -8.96
C SER A 13 3.64 14.86 -10.17
N ALA A 14 4.10 13.60 -10.16
CA ALA A 14 4.86 13.03 -11.27
C ALA A 14 4.06 12.98 -12.58
N ALA A 15 2.75 12.71 -12.50
CA ALA A 15 1.87 12.74 -13.67
C ALA A 15 1.73 14.15 -14.27
N ALA A 16 1.75 15.19 -13.43
CA ALA A 16 1.77 16.57 -13.91
C ALA A 16 3.09 16.89 -14.64
N GLU A 17 4.22 16.45 -14.10
CA GLU A 17 5.55 16.62 -14.73
C GLU A 17 5.68 15.84 -16.05
N LEU A 18 5.01 14.69 -16.16
CA LEU A 18 4.95 13.90 -17.40
C LEU A 18 4.02 14.47 -18.47
N ALA A 19 3.22 15.51 -18.19
CA ALA A 19 2.14 15.95 -19.08
C ALA A 19 2.64 16.32 -20.50
N GLU A 20 3.78 17.01 -20.60
CA GLU A 20 4.39 17.36 -21.88
C GLU A 20 4.94 16.13 -22.61
N LEU A 21 5.62 15.23 -21.89
CA LEU A 21 6.14 13.98 -22.46
C LEU A 21 4.99 13.10 -22.98
N ARG A 22 3.87 13.01 -22.26
CA ARG A 22 2.65 12.33 -22.71
C ARG A 22 2.07 12.98 -23.96
N ALA A 23 2.01 14.31 -24.02
CA ALA A 23 1.48 15.00 -25.19
C ALA A 23 2.37 14.76 -26.43
N ALA A 24 3.70 14.78 -26.26
CA ALA A 24 4.66 14.42 -27.30
C ALA A 24 4.51 12.95 -27.72
N ALA A 25 4.38 12.04 -26.74
CA ALA A 25 4.17 10.62 -26.98
C ALA A 25 2.92 10.35 -27.83
N GLY A 26 1.81 11.02 -27.51
CA GLY A 26 0.56 10.92 -28.27
C GLY A 26 0.69 11.38 -29.72
N ARG A 27 1.55 12.37 -30.02
CA ARG A 27 1.82 12.79 -31.41
C ARG A 27 2.66 11.80 -32.20
N LEU A 28 3.48 11.01 -31.50
CA LEU A 28 4.37 10.02 -32.09
C LEU A 28 3.77 8.61 -32.13
N GLY A 29 2.64 8.38 -31.44
CA GLY A 29 2.02 7.07 -31.32
C GLY A 29 2.82 6.09 -30.46
N VAL A 30 3.63 6.60 -29.52
CA VAL A 30 4.40 5.78 -28.56
C VAL A 30 3.61 5.60 -27.25
N PRO A 31 3.99 4.64 -26.39
CA PRO A 31 3.25 4.35 -25.15
C PRO A 31 3.08 5.57 -24.24
N ASP A 32 1.93 5.65 -23.57
CA ASP A 32 1.64 6.71 -22.60
C ASP A 32 2.39 6.45 -21.27
N PRO A 33 3.35 7.32 -20.89
CA PRO A 33 4.12 7.14 -19.66
C PRO A 33 3.28 7.32 -18.39
N VAL A 34 2.19 8.09 -18.45
CA VAL A 34 1.29 8.31 -17.29
C VAL A 34 0.39 7.10 -17.07
N ALA A 35 -0.02 6.42 -18.13
CA ALA A 35 -0.80 5.18 -18.02
C ALA A 35 -0.05 4.11 -17.21
N ALA A 36 1.29 4.06 -17.30
CA ALA A 36 2.10 3.16 -16.51
C ALA A 36 1.98 3.42 -15.01
N LEU A 37 1.99 4.70 -14.58
CA LEU A 37 1.91 5.07 -13.16
C LEU A 37 0.65 4.52 -12.46
N ARG A 38 -0.45 4.32 -13.20
CA ARG A 38 -1.70 3.79 -12.64
C ARG A 38 -1.56 2.38 -12.09
N HIS A 39 -0.58 1.62 -12.56
CA HIS A 39 -0.29 0.30 -12.02
C HIS A 39 0.40 0.34 -10.64
N LEU A 40 0.85 1.52 -10.20
CA LEU A 40 1.38 1.78 -8.86
C LEU A 40 0.45 2.63 -8.01
N ASP A 41 -0.71 3.03 -8.55
CA ASP A 41 -1.66 3.85 -7.80
C ASP A 41 -2.27 3.02 -6.68
N CYS A 42 -1.88 3.36 -5.45
CA CYS A 42 -2.29 2.68 -4.24
C CYS A 42 -2.61 3.71 -3.16
N ALA A 43 -3.33 3.23 -2.14
CA ALA A 43 -3.91 4.06 -1.10
C ALA A 43 -3.22 3.82 0.28
N PRO A 44 -1.91 4.08 0.43
CA PRO A 44 -1.21 3.73 1.68
C PRO A 44 -1.80 4.45 2.89
N ALA A 45 -2.34 5.66 2.73
CA ALA A 45 -3.06 6.37 3.79
C ALA A 45 -4.33 5.64 4.27
N SER A 46 -5.10 5.06 3.34
CA SER A 46 -6.28 4.26 3.66
C SER A 46 -5.88 2.97 4.39
N ILE A 47 -4.78 2.31 3.97
CA ILE A 47 -4.26 1.12 4.64
C ILE A 47 -3.79 1.46 6.06
N ARG A 48 -3.06 2.57 6.26
CA ARG A 48 -2.66 3.07 7.59
C ARG A 48 -3.88 3.32 8.49
N THR A 49 -4.93 3.91 7.95
CA THR A 49 -6.17 4.18 8.68
C THR A 49 -6.83 2.87 9.14
N SER A 50 -6.94 1.88 8.24
CA SER A 50 -7.46 0.55 8.59
C SER A 50 -6.60 -0.16 9.63
N ALA A 51 -5.27 -0.11 9.49
CA ALA A 51 -4.34 -0.68 10.46
C ALA A 51 -4.50 -0.05 11.86
N ALA A 52 -4.62 1.28 11.93
CA ALA A 52 -4.85 1.99 13.19
C ALA A 52 -6.21 1.64 13.83
N ALA A 53 -7.25 1.43 13.01
CA ALA A 53 -8.55 0.98 13.50
C ALA A 53 -8.50 -0.44 14.09
N VAL A 54 -7.74 -1.35 13.47
CA VAL A 54 -7.50 -2.70 14.00
C VAL A 54 -6.72 -2.65 15.31
N ASP A 55 -5.68 -1.81 15.40
CA ASP A 55 -4.90 -1.61 16.63
C ASP A 55 -5.78 -1.10 17.78
N THR A 56 -6.63 -0.12 17.50
CA THR A 56 -7.63 0.37 18.46
C THR A 56 -8.59 -0.74 18.90
N GLY A 57 -9.00 -1.61 17.97
CA GLY A 57 -9.78 -2.81 18.28
C GLY A 57 -9.04 -3.79 19.20
N ALA A 58 -7.74 -4.01 18.99
CA ALA A 58 -6.91 -4.86 19.83
C ALA A 58 -6.87 -4.37 21.30
N LEU A 59 -6.79 -3.05 21.49
CA LEU A 59 -6.87 -2.44 22.82
C LEU A 59 -8.24 -2.67 23.49
N ALA A 60 -9.33 -2.58 22.73
CA ALA A 60 -10.65 -2.88 23.24
C ALA A 60 -10.81 -4.35 23.66
N VAL A 61 -10.25 -5.29 22.88
CA VAL A 61 -10.24 -6.73 23.23
C VAL A 61 -9.41 -6.98 24.50
N THR A 62 -8.27 -6.31 24.64
CA THR A 62 -7.45 -6.36 25.86
C THR A 62 -8.21 -5.85 27.09
N SER A 63 -8.96 -4.75 26.94
CA SER A 63 -9.81 -4.23 28.03
C SER A 63 -10.91 -5.21 28.40
N ALA A 64 -11.59 -5.79 27.40
CA ALA A 64 -12.62 -6.81 27.62
C ALA A 64 -12.07 -8.06 28.32
N GLN A 65 -10.84 -8.47 27.98
CA GLN A 65 -10.15 -9.57 28.68
C GLN A 65 -9.95 -9.26 30.17
N ALA A 66 -9.50 -8.04 30.50
CA ALA A 66 -9.27 -7.64 31.88
C ALA A 66 -10.58 -7.60 32.68
N GLU A 67 -11.66 -7.09 32.08
CA GLU A 67 -13.00 -7.10 32.68
C GLU A 67 -13.52 -8.52 32.88
N PHE A 68 -13.33 -9.40 31.89
CA PHE A 68 -13.67 -10.82 31.97
C PHE A 68 -12.94 -11.50 33.13
N ARG A 69 -11.61 -11.34 33.23
CA ARG A 69 -10.80 -11.92 34.31
C ARG A 69 -11.23 -11.43 35.68
N ALA A 70 -11.50 -10.13 35.83
CA ALA A 70 -12.04 -9.58 37.07
C ALA A 70 -13.44 -10.13 37.41
N GLY A 71 -14.24 -10.50 36.41
CA GLY A 71 -15.51 -11.21 36.58
C GLY A 71 -15.32 -12.64 37.08
N VAL A 72 -14.38 -13.37 36.49
CA VAL A 72 -14.01 -14.75 36.87
C VAL A 72 -13.53 -14.79 38.32
N GLU A 73 -12.61 -13.91 38.72
CA GLU A 73 -12.09 -13.83 40.09
C GLU A 73 -13.22 -13.62 41.13
N ARG A 74 -14.25 -12.83 40.80
CA ARG A 74 -15.40 -12.64 41.70
C ARG A 74 -16.28 -13.88 41.78
N ALA A 75 -16.45 -14.62 40.68
CA ALA A 75 -17.27 -15.82 40.61
C ALA A 75 -16.62 -17.00 41.36
N GLU A 76 -15.31 -17.15 41.26
CA GLU A 76 -14.55 -18.20 41.97
C GLU A 76 -14.61 -18.03 43.49
N ASN A 77 -14.53 -16.79 43.97
CA ASN A 77 -14.74 -16.45 45.38
C ASN A 77 -16.18 -16.72 45.88
N GLY A 78 -17.12 -17.02 44.97
CA GLY A 78 -18.51 -17.38 45.25
C GLY A 78 -18.82 -18.88 45.27
N GLY A 79 -17.81 -19.75 45.07
CA GLY A 79 -17.95 -21.21 45.19
C GLY A 79 -18.25 -21.97 43.89
N SER A 80 -17.87 -21.45 42.72
CA SER A 80 -18.02 -22.15 41.44
C SER A 80 -17.06 -23.35 41.29
N THR A 81 -17.53 -24.40 40.62
CA THR A 81 -16.85 -25.69 40.42
C THR A 81 -15.71 -25.65 39.39
N GLU A 82 -14.79 -26.62 39.46
CA GLU A 82 -13.59 -26.80 38.62
C GLU A 82 -13.83 -26.66 37.10
N ALA A 83 -15.00 -27.08 36.60
CA ALA A 83 -15.37 -26.96 35.19
C ALA A 83 -15.56 -25.51 34.72
N PHE A 84 -15.94 -24.58 35.61
CA PHE A 84 -16.02 -23.16 35.31
C PHE A 84 -14.63 -22.55 35.11
N GLY A 85 -13.65 -22.96 35.92
CA GLY A 85 -12.26 -22.52 35.80
C GLY A 85 -11.65 -22.89 34.44
N THR A 86 -11.79 -24.15 34.01
CA THR A 86 -11.27 -24.58 32.69
C THR A 86 -11.90 -23.83 31.52
N TRP A 87 -13.21 -23.55 31.58
CA TRP A 87 -13.89 -22.75 30.57
C TRP A 87 -13.41 -21.30 30.59
N ALA A 88 -13.27 -20.72 31.78
CA ALA A 88 -12.79 -19.35 31.96
C ALA A 88 -11.37 -19.17 31.40
N ASP A 89 -10.45 -20.10 31.70
CA ASP A 89 -9.10 -20.12 31.15
C ASP A 89 -9.09 -20.20 29.62
N THR A 90 -10.00 -21.00 29.05
CA THR A 90 -10.14 -21.13 27.59
C THR A 90 -10.58 -19.81 26.95
N VAL A 91 -11.60 -19.16 27.50
CA VAL A 91 -12.12 -17.88 26.99
C VAL A 91 -11.09 -16.76 27.18
N ASP A 92 -10.40 -16.73 28.31
CA ASP A 92 -9.31 -15.79 28.56
C ASP A 92 -8.16 -15.97 27.56
N GLY A 93 -7.81 -17.22 27.24
CA GLY A 93 -6.84 -17.56 26.20
C GLY A 93 -7.28 -17.09 24.80
N GLN A 94 -8.58 -17.21 24.48
CA GLN A 94 -9.14 -16.71 23.22
C GLN A 94 -9.07 -15.18 23.11
N TYR A 95 -9.37 -14.46 24.20
CA TYR A 95 -9.19 -13.01 24.25
C TYR A 95 -7.73 -12.59 24.02
N ALA A 96 -6.79 -13.25 24.71
CA ALA A 96 -5.36 -12.98 24.54
C ALA A 96 -4.89 -13.25 23.10
N ALA A 97 -5.31 -14.37 22.52
CA ALA A 97 -4.98 -14.74 21.15
C ALA A 97 -5.56 -13.73 20.14
N ALA A 98 -6.81 -13.33 20.31
CA ALA A 98 -7.47 -12.35 19.45
C ALA A 98 -6.82 -10.97 19.53
N ALA A 99 -6.48 -10.49 20.74
CA ALA A 99 -5.79 -9.21 20.93
C ALA A 99 -4.40 -9.23 20.25
N ARG A 100 -3.66 -10.32 20.43
CA ARG A 100 -2.35 -10.50 19.79
C ARG A 100 -2.45 -10.52 18.26
N ALA A 101 -3.37 -11.30 17.71
CA ALA A 101 -3.57 -11.39 16.26
C ALA A 101 -3.97 -10.04 15.65
N ALA A 102 -4.83 -9.27 16.34
CA ALA A 102 -5.21 -7.93 15.92
C ALA A 102 -4.00 -6.97 15.92
N ALA A 103 -3.19 -6.98 16.98
CA ALA A 103 -1.97 -6.16 17.05
C ALA A 103 -0.95 -6.53 15.96
N GLU A 104 -0.73 -7.83 15.70
CA GLU A 104 0.16 -8.31 14.63
C GLU A 104 -0.37 -7.90 13.23
N THR A 105 -1.68 -7.97 13.03
CA THR A 105 -2.36 -7.53 11.80
C THR A 105 -2.18 -6.02 11.57
N ALA A 106 -2.40 -5.21 12.61
CA ALA A 106 -2.22 -3.77 12.52
C ALA A 106 -0.76 -3.41 12.21
N ALA A 107 0.20 -4.04 12.90
CA ALA A 107 1.61 -3.81 12.67
C ALA A 107 2.04 -4.17 11.24
N LEU A 108 1.54 -5.29 10.70
CA LEU A 108 1.83 -5.65 9.30
C LEU A 108 1.18 -4.67 8.32
N GLY A 109 -0.09 -4.30 8.54
CA GLY A 109 -0.79 -3.33 7.69
C GLY A 109 -0.05 -1.99 7.60
N ALA A 110 0.47 -1.50 8.73
CA ALA A 110 1.30 -0.29 8.76
C ALA A 110 2.60 -0.46 7.94
N ARG A 111 3.33 -1.57 8.13
CA ARG A 111 4.56 -1.83 7.35
C ARG A 111 4.29 -1.91 5.84
N ILE A 112 3.21 -2.57 5.43
CA ILE A 112 2.84 -2.67 4.01
C ILE A 112 2.52 -1.30 3.45
N ALA A 113 1.75 -0.49 4.18
CA ALA A 113 1.44 0.86 3.76
C ALA A 113 2.70 1.71 3.56
N ASP A 114 3.67 1.62 4.48
CA ASP A 114 4.93 2.35 4.38
C ASP A 114 5.77 1.88 3.19
N ARG A 115 5.82 0.57 2.92
CA ARG A 115 6.52 0.04 1.74
C ARG A 115 5.88 0.46 0.42
N LEU A 116 4.55 0.48 0.36
CA LEU A 116 3.82 0.96 -0.82
C LEU A 116 4.07 2.46 -1.05
N ASP A 117 4.08 3.25 0.02
CA ASP A 117 4.39 4.69 0.00
C ASP A 117 5.83 4.96 -0.48
N GLU A 118 6.80 4.20 0.03
CA GLU A 118 8.20 4.23 -0.41
C GLU A 118 8.33 3.89 -1.90
N LEU A 119 7.65 2.83 -2.37
CA LEU A 119 7.67 2.41 -3.78
C LEU A 119 7.07 3.48 -4.70
N ALA A 120 5.91 4.03 -4.34
CA ALA A 120 5.24 5.07 -5.10
C ALA A 120 6.07 6.36 -5.14
N THR A 121 6.68 6.76 -4.02
CA THR A 121 7.56 7.93 -3.92
C THR A 121 8.85 7.74 -4.73
N ALA A 122 9.48 6.57 -4.65
CA ALA A 122 10.68 6.26 -5.43
C ALA A 122 10.38 6.23 -6.94
N ALA A 123 9.26 5.64 -7.34
CA ALA A 123 8.81 5.63 -8.73
C ALA A 123 8.53 7.05 -9.23
N ALA A 124 7.82 7.87 -8.44
CA ALA A 124 7.53 9.26 -8.76
C ALA A 124 8.81 10.06 -9.01
N ALA A 125 9.81 9.94 -8.12
CA ALA A 125 11.09 10.63 -8.26
C ALA A 125 11.86 10.20 -9.52
N GLU A 126 11.95 8.89 -9.77
CA GLU A 126 12.66 8.33 -10.93
C GLU A 126 12.02 8.76 -12.26
N VAL A 127 10.68 8.72 -12.33
CA VAL A 127 9.91 9.13 -13.51
C VAL A 127 9.98 10.63 -13.75
N SER A 128 9.94 11.44 -12.70
CA SER A 128 10.11 12.90 -12.77
C SER A 128 11.49 13.29 -13.31
N ALA A 129 12.54 12.57 -12.91
CA ALA A 129 13.88 12.76 -13.45
C ALA A 129 13.96 12.40 -14.96
N LEU A 130 13.30 11.33 -15.39
CA LEU A 130 13.21 10.95 -16.80
C LEU A 130 12.43 11.99 -17.64
N ALA A 131 11.33 12.51 -17.09
CA ALA A 131 10.55 13.57 -17.72
C ALA A 131 11.38 14.84 -17.90
N SER A 132 12.10 15.25 -16.85
CA SER A 132 12.99 16.40 -16.87
C SER A 132 14.11 16.24 -17.91
N ALA A 133 14.74 15.07 -17.98
CA ALA A 133 15.79 14.79 -18.95
C ALA A 133 15.30 14.89 -20.41
N ALA A 134 14.05 14.47 -20.68
CA ALA A 134 13.45 14.47 -22.00
C ALA A 134 12.67 15.75 -22.37
N SER A 135 12.63 16.76 -21.50
CA SER A 135 11.78 17.96 -21.65
C SER A 135 12.07 18.74 -22.95
N ALA A 136 13.34 18.89 -23.33
CA ALA A 136 13.71 19.58 -24.56
C ALA A 136 13.21 18.84 -25.82
N ALA A 137 13.39 17.51 -25.87
CA ALA A 137 12.90 16.69 -26.97
C ALA A 137 11.36 16.68 -27.03
N ALA A 138 10.68 16.57 -25.89
CA ALA A 138 9.22 16.66 -25.82
C ALA A 138 8.73 18.02 -26.37
N THR A 139 9.36 19.12 -25.98
CA THR A 139 9.06 20.46 -26.49
C THR A 139 9.28 20.55 -28.00
N ALA A 140 10.37 19.99 -28.53
CA ALA A 140 10.66 19.97 -29.96
C ALA A 140 9.58 19.22 -30.76
N VAL A 141 9.13 18.04 -30.28
CA VAL A 141 8.00 17.31 -30.88
C VAL A 141 6.71 18.13 -30.84
N LEU A 142 6.46 18.84 -29.74
CA LEU A 142 5.29 19.71 -29.59
C LEU A 142 5.36 20.94 -30.51
N ALA A 143 6.56 21.40 -30.87
CA ALA A 143 6.79 22.41 -31.90
C ALA A 143 6.72 21.85 -33.34
N GLY A 144 6.67 20.53 -33.52
CA GLY A 144 6.52 19.86 -34.81
C GLY A 144 7.81 19.25 -35.36
N ASP A 145 8.92 19.26 -34.60
CA ASP A 145 10.14 18.54 -34.97
C ASP A 145 9.88 17.03 -34.97
N ARG A 146 10.29 16.38 -36.06
CA ARG A 146 10.19 14.92 -36.25
C ARG A 146 11.51 14.32 -36.73
N SER A 147 12.62 15.00 -36.45
CA SER A 147 13.95 14.43 -36.63
C SER A 147 14.07 13.10 -35.87
N ALA A 148 14.83 12.16 -36.46
CA ALA A 148 14.97 10.82 -35.90
C ALA A 148 15.53 10.84 -34.47
N GLU A 149 16.40 11.79 -34.17
CA GLU A 149 17.02 12.01 -32.86
C GLU A 149 15.97 12.37 -31.80
N VAL A 150 15.15 13.40 -32.07
CA VAL A 150 14.08 13.86 -31.17
C VAL A 150 13.03 12.78 -30.93
N VAL A 151 12.61 12.08 -32.00
CA VAL A 151 11.63 10.98 -31.90
C VAL A 151 12.20 9.82 -31.07
N SER A 152 13.48 9.48 -31.29
CA SER A 152 14.17 8.41 -30.55
C SER A 152 14.28 8.75 -29.07
N GLU A 153 14.59 9.99 -28.72
CA GLU A 153 14.72 10.45 -27.33
C GLU A 153 13.39 10.37 -26.58
N VAL A 154 12.30 10.89 -27.16
CA VAL A 154 10.95 10.80 -26.55
C VAL A 154 10.51 9.34 -26.40
N SER A 155 10.72 8.51 -27.43
CA SER A 155 10.38 7.07 -27.37
C SER A 155 11.18 6.32 -26.29
N THR A 156 12.47 6.63 -26.18
CA THR A 156 13.36 6.06 -25.17
C THR A 156 12.94 6.46 -23.77
N ALA A 157 12.60 7.74 -23.56
CA ALA A 157 12.13 8.24 -22.27
C ALA A 157 10.81 7.58 -21.86
N CYS A 158 9.83 7.48 -22.76
CA CYS A 158 8.56 6.79 -22.47
C CYS A 158 8.78 5.32 -22.12
N THR A 159 9.66 4.64 -22.86
CA THR A 159 10.02 3.24 -22.58
C THR A 159 10.74 3.09 -21.25
N ALA A 160 11.62 4.03 -20.89
CA ALA A 160 12.31 4.06 -19.61
C ALA A 160 11.33 4.23 -18.44
N VAL A 161 10.34 5.12 -18.57
CA VAL A 161 9.28 5.30 -17.57
C VAL A 161 8.50 3.99 -17.37
N VAL A 162 8.02 3.37 -18.45
CA VAL A 162 7.29 2.09 -18.38
C VAL A 162 8.14 1.01 -17.71
N ARG A 163 9.44 0.94 -18.03
CA ARG A 163 10.37 -0.03 -17.44
C ARG A 163 10.60 0.23 -15.95
N ALA A 164 10.81 1.49 -15.55
CA ALA A 164 11.00 1.88 -14.16
C ALA A 164 9.79 1.46 -13.32
N VAL A 165 8.58 1.77 -13.79
CA VAL A 165 7.33 1.37 -13.13
C VAL A 165 7.20 -0.16 -13.05
N SER A 166 7.44 -0.86 -14.15
CA SER A 166 7.37 -2.33 -14.21
C SER A 166 8.34 -3.00 -13.23
N ALA A 167 9.54 -2.44 -13.07
CA ALA A 167 10.53 -2.93 -12.12
C ALA A 167 10.05 -2.78 -10.66
N LYS A 168 9.35 -1.69 -10.32
CA LYS A 168 8.77 -1.52 -8.98
C LYS A 168 7.62 -2.50 -8.76
N ILE A 169 6.74 -2.70 -9.73
CA ILE A 169 5.63 -3.67 -9.65
C ILE A 169 6.17 -5.09 -9.43
N ALA A 170 7.26 -5.45 -10.11
CA ALA A 170 7.90 -6.75 -9.96
C ALA A 170 8.47 -7.02 -8.54
N SER A 171 8.62 -5.98 -7.71
CA SER A 171 8.99 -6.13 -6.30
C SER A 171 7.80 -6.35 -5.35
N LEU A 172 6.56 -6.13 -5.80
CA LEU A 172 5.37 -6.32 -4.96
C LEU A 172 5.09 -7.76 -4.50
N PRO A 173 5.43 -8.84 -5.24
CA PRO A 173 5.19 -10.20 -4.76
C PRO A 173 5.89 -10.54 -3.44
N SER A 174 7.00 -9.88 -3.09
CA SER A 174 7.63 -10.09 -1.77
C SER A 174 6.76 -9.55 -0.62
N LEU A 175 6.00 -8.48 -0.85
CA LEU A 175 5.02 -7.94 0.11
C LEU A 175 3.81 -8.87 0.26
N ALA A 176 3.38 -9.53 -0.82
CA ALA A 176 2.30 -10.50 -0.77
C ALA A 176 2.65 -11.72 0.11
N ALA A 177 3.91 -12.17 0.08
CA ALA A 177 4.37 -13.24 0.94
C ALA A 177 4.33 -12.87 2.45
N GLU A 178 4.47 -11.58 2.78
CA GLU A 178 4.33 -11.13 4.17
C GLU A 178 2.88 -11.19 4.68
N LEU A 179 1.88 -11.16 3.78
CA LEU A 179 0.45 -11.24 4.11
C LEU A 179 -0.04 -12.67 4.35
N GLU A 180 0.65 -13.69 3.81
CA GLU A 180 0.25 -15.10 3.91
C GLU A 180 -0.10 -15.55 5.34
N PRO A 181 0.68 -15.21 6.38
CA PRO A 181 0.38 -15.61 7.76
C PRO A 181 -0.93 -15.02 8.31
N LEU A 182 -1.42 -13.91 7.76
CA LEU A 182 -2.67 -13.26 8.20
C LEU A 182 -3.92 -13.84 7.53
N THR A 183 -3.76 -14.68 6.50
CA THR A 183 -4.91 -15.28 5.79
C THR A 183 -5.42 -16.56 6.48
N ALA A 184 -4.64 -17.11 7.41
CA ALA A 184 -5.07 -18.20 8.27
C ALA A 184 -5.91 -17.67 9.45
N PRO A 185 -7.06 -18.29 9.79
CA PRO A 185 -7.86 -17.86 10.92
C PRO A 185 -7.06 -17.99 12.22
N ALA A 186 -6.97 -16.90 12.99
CA ALA A 186 -6.24 -16.85 14.27
C ALA A 186 -6.89 -17.70 15.38
N VAL A 187 -8.15 -18.09 15.21
CA VAL A 187 -8.91 -18.92 16.16
C VAL A 187 -9.72 -19.94 15.36
N GLU A 188 -9.36 -21.22 15.48
CA GLU A 188 -10.26 -22.31 15.09
C GLU A 188 -11.31 -22.48 16.19
N LEU A 189 -12.55 -22.09 15.89
CA LEU A 189 -13.69 -22.44 16.72
C LEU A 189 -13.93 -23.95 16.55
N SER A 190 -13.48 -24.75 17.52
CA SER A 190 -13.73 -26.19 17.61
C SER A 190 -14.79 -26.50 18.67
#